data_AF-A0A6G8KTN2-F1
#
_entry.id   AF-A0A6G8KTN2-F1
#
_cell.length_a   1.000
_cell.length_b   1.000
_cell.length_c   1.000
_cell.angle_alpha   90.00
_cell.angle_beta   90.00
_cell.angle_gamma   90.00
#
_symmetry.space_group_name_H-M   'P 1'
#
loop_
_entity.id
_entity.type
_entity.pdbx_description
1 polymer ?
#
loop_
_entity_poly.entity_id
_entity_poly.type
_entity_poly.pdbx_seq_one_letter_code
_entity_poly.pdbx_strand_id
1 'polypeptide(L)'
;MAVMASCTCRSISAKSVRRKRMMPPYTRMQQPRGDMTEHTPQELVGRRTRTAVRELMSDTVLRRITEMWESEGFSPPPDIEPVGGQRVTLFEAYIRQVDWSSRSEAEGALRVFQDALTDVFALWAGDDQYRERAIMNVRRAVSRDGLEIDDEWLIRIPHRAELNPSSLASLKDPSAILQGLERLSAALPADPELAIGGAKELMESTAKVALIETGRTETSLPKADFTKLVNEASDALGLLPEKGKDLPDSRQAIRQILNGARQIATGLAEFRNSFGTGHGPARRRTGLSDRHARLAVNAATLWCELILDTLADSQAPWRSTLPSGSSQ
;
A
#
# COMPACT_ATOMS: atom_id res chain seq x y z
N MET A 1 -13.43 60.26 72.75
CA MET A 1 -13.70 59.48 71.52
C MET A 1 -12.53 59.71 70.58
N ALA A 2 -11.69 58.69 70.44
CA ALA A 2 -10.35 58.75 69.83
C ALA A 2 -10.41 58.28 68.37
N VAL A 3 -9.91 59.08 67.42
CA VAL A 3 -8.61 58.95 66.72
C VAL A 3 -8.73 58.18 65.40
N MET A 4 -8.62 58.93 64.28
CA MET A 4 -8.23 58.41 62.97
C MET A 4 -6.71 58.28 62.91
N ALA A 5 -6.20 57.16 62.37
CA ALA A 5 -4.81 57.02 62.00
C ALA A 5 -4.67 56.27 60.66
N SER A 6 -3.92 56.92 59.77
CA SER A 6 -3.39 56.42 58.50
C SER A 6 -2.36 55.31 58.74
N CYS A 7 -2.22 54.34 57.81
CA CYS A 7 -0.91 53.81 57.43
C CYS A 7 -0.97 52.82 56.24
N THR A 8 -0.19 53.12 55.21
CA THR A 8 0.33 52.16 54.23
C THR A 8 1.79 51.84 54.56
N CYS A 9 2.18 50.56 54.37
CA CYS A 9 3.38 50.09 53.65
C CYS A 9 4.19 48.96 54.35
N ARG A 10 4.63 48.02 53.49
CA ARG A 10 5.81 47.12 53.52
C ARG A 10 5.67 45.62 53.81
N SER A 11 6.30 44.93 52.85
CA SER A 11 6.64 43.53 52.64
C SER A 11 7.49 42.87 53.74
N ILE A 12 7.31 41.57 53.95
CA ILE A 12 8.25 40.69 54.66
C ILE A 12 8.51 39.41 53.85
N SER A 13 9.81 39.09 53.74
CA SER A 13 10.45 37.90 53.20
C SER A 13 10.65 36.85 54.29
N ALA A 14 10.61 35.55 53.96
CA ALA A 14 11.26 34.51 54.78
C ALA A 14 11.67 33.28 53.96
N LYS A 15 12.94 32.88 54.16
CA LYS A 15 13.68 31.79 53.50
C LYS A 15 13.42 30.41 54.13
N SER A 16 13.76 29.39 53.33
CA SER A 16 13.68 27.94 53.52
C SER A 16 14.43 27.32 54.71
N VAL A 17 13.95 26.15 55.17
CA VAL A 17 14.79 25.05 55.71
C VAL A 17 14.24 23.68 55.26
N ARG A 18 15.12 22.86 54.66
CA ARG A 18 14.88 21.50 54.13
C ARG A 18 14.81 20.44 55.23
N ARG A 19 13.91 19.46 55.09
CA ARG A 19 14.04 18.12 55.71
C ARG A 19 14.11 17.05 54.62
N LYS A 20 15.22 16.29 54.59
CA LYS A 20 15.44 15.14 53.70
C LYS A 20 14.50 13.99 54.11
N ARG A 21 13.66 13.50 53.18
CA ARG A 21 13.03 12.17 53.27
C ARG A 21 13.77 11.22 52.32
N MET A 22 14.18 10.08 52.86
CA MET A 22 14.90 9.00 52.19
C MET A 22 13.91 8.17 51.38
N MET A 23 14.16 8.01 50.08
CA MET A 23 13.36 7.17 49.16
C MET A 23 13.83 5.70 49.26
N PRO A 24 12.93 4.71 49.21
CA PRO A 24 13.31 3.29 49.13
C PRO A 24 13.83 2.94 47.71
N PRO A 25 14.65 1.88 47.56
CA PRO A 25 15.24 1.53 46.28
C PRO A 25 14.19 0.96 45.32
N TYR A 26 14.25 1.43 44.07
CA TYR A 26 13.45 0.95 42.95
C TYR A 26 13.78 -0.52 42.64
N THR A 27 12.82 -1.43 42.86
CA THR A 27 12.88 -2.79 42.33
C THR A 27 12.57 -2.73 40.83
N ARG A 28 13.53 -3.12 40.00
CA ARG A 28 13.41 -3.18 38.55
C ARG A 28 12.44 -4.32 38.18
N MET A 29 11.17 -4.01 37.92
CA MET A 29 10.27 -4.94 37.26
C MET A 29 10.80 -5.18 35.84
N GLN A 30 11.25 -6.40 35.56
CA GLN A 30 11.54 -6.86 34.21
C GLN A 30 10.22 -6.89 33.43
N GLN A 31 10.10 -6.04 32.41
CA GLN A 31 9.05 -6.14 31.41
C GLN A 31 9.23 -7.46 30.65
N PRO A 32 8.17 -8.25 30.41
CA PRO A 32 8.28 -9.40 29.53
C PRO A 32 8.59 -8.91 28.11
N ARG A 33 9.60 -9.53 27.48
CA ARG A 33 9.84 -9.38 26.05
C ARG A 33 8.66 -10.04 25.33
N GLY A 34 7.72 -9.21 24.85
CA GLY A 34 6.75 -9.59 23.85
C GLY A 34 7.47 -9.69 22.51
N ASP A 35 7.68 -10.92 22.08
CA ASP A 35 8.01 -11.30 20.72
C ASP A 35 6.75 -11.22 19.84
N MET A 36 6.94 -11.18 18.52
CA MET A 36 5.97 -11.03 17.43
C MET A 36 5.51 -9.60 17.12
N THR A 37 6.21 -8.99 16.17
CA THR A 37 5.63 -7.95 15.31
C THR A 37 4.46 -8.57 14.52
N GLU A 38 3.25 -8.52 15.06
CA GLU A 38 2.04 -8.64 14.26
C GLU A 38 2.09 -7.53 13.21
N HIS A 39 2.38 -7.87 11.95
CA HIS A 39 2.18 -6.96 10.85
C HIS A 39 0.67 -6.70 10.75
N THR A 40 0.21 -5.63 11.38
CA THR A 40 -1.13 -5.10 11.15
C THR A 40 -1.23 -4.79 9.64
N PRO A 41 -2.21 -5.34 8.91
CA PRO A 41 -2.35 -5.08 7.49
C PRO A 41 -2.38 -3.57 7.23
N GLN A 42 -1.61 -3.12 6.23
CA GLN A 42 -1.60 -1.71 5.87
C GLN A 42 -2.96 -1.32 5.30
N GLU A 43 -3.65 -0.37 5.96
CA GLU A 43 -4.95 0.12 5.48
C GLU A 43 -4.80 0.88 4.15
N LEU A 44 -5.70 0.60 3.19
CA LEU A 44 -5.67 1.17 1.84
C LEU A 44 -6.13 2.63 1.78
N VAL A 45 -6.96 3.06 2.74
CA VAL A 45 -7.51 4.43 2.84
C VAL A 45 -7.19 4.96 4.23
N GLY A 46 -6.35 5.99 4.36
CA GLY A 46 -5.95 6.47 5.68
C GLY A 46 -7.07 7.15 6.49
N ARG A 47 -6.86 7.27 7.81
CA ARG A 47 -7.81 7.92 8.73
C ARG A 47 -8.09 9.38 8.40
N ARG A 48 -7.17 10.09 7.73
CA ARG A 48 -7.34 11.52 7.42
C ARG A 48 -8.46 11.72 6.43
N THR A 49 -8.49 10.90 5.37
CA THR A 49 -9.54 10.91 4.36
C THR A 49 -10.89 10.59 4.99
N ARG A 50 -10.97 9.50 5.76
CA ARG A 50 -12.20 9.08 6.46
C ARG A 50 -12.75 10.21 7.35
N THR A 51 -11.87 10.82 8.14
CA THR A 51 -12.24 11.93 9.04
C THR A 51 -12.69 13.16 8.26
N ALA A 52 -11.96 13.55 7.21
CA ALA A 52 -12.26 14.74 6.42
C ALA A 52 -13.65 14.67 5.76
N VAL A 53 -14.04 13.51 5.25
CA VAL A 53 -15.39 13.30 4.67
C VAL A 53 -16.45 13.27 5.78
N ARG A 54 -16.20 12.55 6.87
CA ARG A 54 -17.13 12.45 8.02
C ARG A 54 -17.52 13.81 8.58
N GLU A 55 -16.57 14.73 8.77
CA GLU A 55 -16.85 16.06 9.35
C GLU A 55 -17.86 16.87 8.52
N LEU A 56 -17.94 16.61 7.21
CA LEU A 56 -18.88 17.27 6.30
C LEU A 56 -20.32 16.72 6.38
N MET A 57 -20.54 15.62 7.11
CA MET A 57 -21.85 14.96 7.18
C MET A 57 -22.85 15.69 8.09
N SER A 58 -22.44 16.78 8.73
CA SER A 58 -23.29 17.53 9.67
C SER A 58 -24.58 18.07 9.04
N ASP A 59 -24.56 18.37 7.73
CA ASP A 59 -25.67 18.99 6.99
C ASP A 59 -26.44 18.02 6.08
N THR A 60 -26.12 16.72 6.13
CA THR A 60 -26.88 15.70 5.39
C THR A 60 -28.10 15.20 6.18
N VAL A 61 -28.77 14.13 5.74
CA VAL A 61 -29.88 13.49 6.48
C VAL A 61 -29.54 12.05 6.85
N LEU A 62 -29.96 11.58 8.03
CA LEU A 62 -29.67 10.22 8.53
C LEU A 62 -30.10 9.11 7.56
N ARG A 63 -31.29 9.25 6.96
CA ARG A 63 -31.78 8.32 5.93
C ARG A 63 -30.83 8.27 4.73
N ARG A 64 -30.34 9.43 4.28
CA ARG A 64 -29.43 9.50 3.13
C ARG A 64 -28.09 8.83 3.43
N ILE A 65 -27.54 9.00 4.64
CA ILE A 65 -26.35 8.26 5.09
C ILE A 65 -26.58 6.76 4.98
N THR A 66 -27.69 6.28 5.55
CA THR A 66 -28.03 4.85 5.52
C THR A 66 -28.12 4.33 4.09
N GLU A 67 -28.82 5.04 3.21
CA GLU A 67 -28.97 4.66 1.80
C GLU A 67 -27.64 4.56 1.05
N MET A 68 -26.73 5.52 1.22
CA MET A 68 -25.43 5.49 0.53
C MET A 68 -24.59 4.28 0.95
N TRP A 69 -24.61 3.93 2.23
CA TRP A 69 -23.85 2.76 2.74
C TRP A 69 -24.50 1.44 2.34
N GLU A 70 -25.83 1.32 2.49
CA GLU A 70 -26.55 0.09 2.14
C GLU A 70 -26.54 -0.19 0.62
N SER A 71 -26.51 0.85 -0.23
CA SER A 71 -26.37 0.66 -1.69
C SER A 71 -25.04 0.02 -2.09
N GLU A 72 -24.02 0.19 -1.26
CA GLU A 72 -22.70 -0.45 -1.43
C GLU A 72 -22.59 -1.78 -0.65
N GLY A 73 -23.70 -2.27 -0.08
CA GLY A 73 -23.79 -3.57 0.58
C GLY A 73 -23.38 -3.56 2.06
N PHE A 74 -23.12 -2.40 2.66
CA PHE A 74 -22.80 -2.31 4.08
C PHE A 74 -24.06 -2.39 4.94
N SER A 75 -24.07 -3.31 5.91
CA SER A 75 -25.19 -3.47 6.84
C SER A 75 -25.21 -2.38 7.92
N PRO A 76 -26.40 -2.04 8.45
CA PRO A 76 -26.52 -1.10 9.56
C PRO A 76 -25.63 -1.45 10.76
N PRO A 77 -24.90 -0.47 11.34
CA PRO A 77 -24.01 -0.73 12.45
C PRO A 77 -24.75 -1.26 13.68
N PRO A 78 -24.30 -2.37 14.29
CA PRO A 78 -24.94 -2.95 15.47
C PRO A 78 -24.73 -2.12 16.74
N ASP A 79 -23.65 -1.33 16.78
CA ASP A 79 -23.31 -0.43 17.88
C ASP A 79 -22.92 0.95 17.33
N ILE A 80 -23.37 1.99 18.03
CA ILE A 80 -23.22 3.39 17.61
C ILE A 80 -22.69 4.19 18.80
N GLU A 81 -21.37 4.29 18.88
CA GLU A 81 -20.70 5.12 19.87
C GLU A 81 -20.72 6.60 19.46
N PRO A 82 -21.18 7.52 20.33
CA PRO A 82 -21.21 8.95 20.01
C PRO A 82 -19.82 9.54 19.81
N VAL A 83 -19.59 10.13 18.64
CA VAL A 83 -18.35 10.90 18.34
C VAL A 83 -18.64 12.37 18.00
N GLY A 84 -19.91 12.76 17.92
CA GLY A 84 -20.35 14.10 17.57
C GLY A 84 -21.86 14.17 17.41
N GLY A 85 -22.34 14.99 16.46
CA GLY A 85 -23.76 15.02 16.10
C GLY A 85 -24.27 13.68 15.56
N GLN A 86 -25.59 13.46 15.56
CA GLN A 86 -26.20 12.19 15.14
C GLN A 86 -25.73 11.69 13.76
N ARG A 87 -25.59 12.61 12.80
CA ARG A 87 -25.18 12.29 11.41
C ARG A 87 -23.71 11.89 11.31
N VAL A 88 -22.83 12.69 11.90
CA VAL A 88 -21.38 12.41 12.02
C VAL A 88 -21.16 11.08 12.75
N THR A 89 -21.93 10.83 13.80
CA THR A 89 -21.88 9.59 14.58
C THR A 89 -22.33 8.37 13.78
N LEU A 90 -23.45 8.46 13.05
CA LEU A 90 -23.91 7.36 12.18
C LEU A 90 -22.90 7.05 11.07
N PHE A 91 -22.35 8.09 10.42
CA PHE A 91 -21.36 7.91 9.37
C PHE A 91 -20.06 7.28 9.90
N GLU A 92 -19.61 7.69 11.09
CA GLU A 92 -18.46 7.05 11.77
C GLU A 92 -18.74 5.58 12.09
N ALA A 93 -19.95 5.25 12.56
CA ALA A 93 -20.31 3.88 12.90
C ALA A 93 -20.21 2.95 11.67
N TYR A 94 -20.60 3.42 10.49
CA TYR A 94 -20.34 2.69 9.24
C TYR A 94 -18.84 2.58 8.90
N ILE A 95 -18.09 3.69 8.97
CA ILE A 95 -16.63 3.71 8.72
C ILE A 95 -15.89 2.65 9.53
N ARG A 96 -16.29 2.44 10.79
CA ARG A 96 -15.64 1.49 11.72
C ARG A 96 -15.87 0.02 11.36
N GLN A 97 -16.91 -0.29 10.58
CA GLN A 97 -17.21 -1.66 10.16
C GLN A 97 -16.45 -2.08 8.91
N VAL A 98 -15.99 -1.12 8.10
CA VAL A 98 -15.28 -1.39 6.85
C VAL A 98 -13.93 -2.06 7.14
N ASP A 99 -13.66 -3.20 6.51
CA ASP A 99 -12.32 -3.74 6.42
C ASP A 99 -11.48 -2.92 5.42
N TRP A 100 -10.74 -1.95 5.95
CA TRP A 100 -9.91 -1.07 5.14
C TRP A 100 -8.65 -1.73 4.57
N SER A 101 -8.38 -2.99 4.89
CA SER A 101 -7.37 -3.82 4.23
C SER A 101 -7.95 -4.57 3.02
N SER A 102 -9.26 -4.77 2.98
CA SER A 102 -9.98 -5.32 1.82
C SER A 102 -10.18 -4.25 0.76
N ARG A 103 -9.61 -4.48 -0.43
CA ARG A 103 -9.77 -3.57 -1.58
C ARG A 103 -11.24 -3.40 -1.98
N SER A 104 -12.00 -4.49 -1.98
CA SER A 104 -13.42 -4.44 -2.37
C SER A 104 -14.23 -3.57 -1.41
N GLU A 105 -14.04 -3.73 -0.11
CA GLU A 105 -14.74 -2.93 0.90
C GLU A 105 -14.26 -1.48 0.90
N ALA A 106 -12.95 -1.26 0.82
CA ALA A 106 -12.39 0.09 0.72
C ALA A 106 -12.92 0.85 -0.51
N GLU A 107 -12.97 0.21 -1.69
CA GLU A 107 -13.51 0.82 -2.91
C GLU A 107 -15.03 1.07 -2.82
N GLY A 108 -15.78 0.19 -2.16
CA GLY A 108 -17.19 0.43 -1.83
C GLY A 108 -17.37 1.67 -0.96
N ALA A 109 -16.61 1.78 0.13
CA ALA A 109 -16.66 2.95 1.00
C ALA A 109 -16.20 4.25 0.30
N LEU A 110 -15.27 4.18 -0.65
CA LEU A 110 -14.87 5.35 -1.45
C LEU A 110 -15.98 5.83 -2.39
N ARG A 111 -16.82 4.93 -2.92
CA ARG A 111 -18.03 5.34 -3.68
C ARG A 111 -19.05 6.04 -2.78
N VAL A 112 -19.24 5.55 -1.55
CA VAL A 112 -20.03 6.27 -0.53
C VAL A 112 -19.47 7.67 -0.28
N PHE A 113 -18.13 7.81 -0.20
CA PHE A 113 -17.50 9.11 0.00
C PHE A 113 -17.71 10.05 -1.19
N GLN A 114 -17.63 9.54 -2.41
CA GLN A 114 -17.94 10.31 -3.62
C GLN A 114 -19.38 10.84 -3.59
N ASP A 115 -20.36 9.97 -3.32
CA ASP A 115 -21.77 10.35 -3.23
C ASP A 115 -22.00 11.39 -2.14
N ALA A 116 -21.42 11.17 -0.96
CA ALA A 116 -21.54 12.06 0.17
C ALA A 116 -20.95 13.46 -0.12
N LEU A 117 -19.77 13.53 -0.75
CA LEU A 117 -19.13 14.79 -1.12
C LEU A 117 -19.92 15.50 -2.23
N THR A 118 -20.41 14.74 -3.21
CA THR A 118 -21.22 15.27 -4.32
C THR A 118 -22.49 15.92 -3.77
N ASP A 119 -23.24 15.21 -2.92
CA ASP A 119 -24.48 15.73 -2.32
C ASP A 119 -24.22 16.97 -1.47
N VAL A 120 -23.21 16.92 -0.59
CA VAL A 120 -22.88 18.04 0.30
C VAL A 120 -22.47 19.28 -0.49
N PHE A 121 -21.62 19.15 -1.50
CA PHE A 121 -21.12 20.30 -2.26
C PHE A 121 -22.07 20.80 -3.35
N ALA A 122 -23.04 19.98 -3.79
CA ALA A 122 -24.11 20.39 -4.69
C ALA A 122 -25.19 21.20 -3.98
N LEU A 123 -25.50 20.86 -2.72
CA LEU A 123 -26.54 21.53 -1.92
C LEU A 123 -25.98 22.61 -0.98
N TRP A 124 -24.69 22.94 -1.09
CA TRP A 124 -24.02 23.89 -0.21
C TRP A 124 -24.58 25.30 -0.38
N ALA A 125 -25.33 25.77 0.61
CA ALA A 125 -25.92 27.12 0.65
C ALA A 125 -25.14 28.09 1.58
N GLY A 126 -24.00 27.67 2.11
CA GLY A 126 -23.20 28.43 3.09
C GLY A 126 -22.17 29.38 2.48
N ASP A 127 -21.32 29.92 3.35
CA ASP A 127 -20.23 30.85 2.99
C ASP A 127 -19.21 30.22 2.01
N ASP A 128 -18.86 30.96 0.96
CA ASP A 128 -17.95 30.51 -0.10
C ASP A 128 -16.52 30.26 0.41
N GLN A 129 -16.02 31.05 1.37
CA GLN A 129 -14.67 30.83 1.92
C GLN A 129 -14.62 29.56 2.77
N TYR A 130 -15.69 29.27 3.52
CA TYR A 130 -15.83 28.02 4.26
C TYR A 130 -15.92 26.82 3.31
N ARG A 131 -16.67 26.96 2.20
CA ARG A 131 -16.77 25.96 1.14
C ARG A 131 -15.41 25.64 0.52
N GLU A 132 -14.66 26.66 0.09
CA GLU A 132 -13.33 26.48 -0.49
C GLU A 132 -12.36 25.80 0.49
N ARG A 133 -12.41 26.18 1.76
CA ARG A 133 -11.58 25.56 2.80
C ARG A 133 -11.93 24.09 3.00
N ALA A 134 -13.21 23.74 3.00
CA ALA A 134 -13.66 22.35 3.07
C ALA A 134 -13.14 21.53 1.88
N ILE A 135 -13.27 22.05 0.66
CA ILE A 135 -12.74 21.42 -0.56
C ILE A 135 -11.23 21.16 -0.45
N MET A 136 -10.47 22.19 -0.06
CA MET A 136 -9.02 22.08 0.11
C MET A 136 -8.63 21.04 1.18
N ASN A 137 -9.40 20.97 2.27
CA ASN A 137 -9.14 20.03 3.36
C ASN A 137 -9.35 18.58 2.91
N VAL A 138 -10.45 18.28 2.20
CA VAL A 138 -10.72 16.94 1.65
C VAL A 138 -9.64 16.55 0.66
N ARG A 139 -9.35 17.38 -0.34
CA ARG A 139 -8.33 17.08 -1.36
C ARG A 139 -6.94 16.85 -0.74
N ARG A 140 -6.57 17.65 0.26
CA ARG A 140 -5.31 17.48 0.99
C ARG A 140 -5.29 16.20 1.82
N ALA A 141 -6.39 15.84 2.46
CA ALA A 141 -6.50 14.61 3.24
C ALA A 141 -6.34 13.37 2.34
N VAL A 142 -7.07 13.34 1.23
CA VAL A 142 -6.99 12.29 0.21
C VAL A 142 -5.57 12.14 -0.33
N SER A 143 -4.95 13.25 -0.76
CA SER A 143 -3.58 13.23 -1.28
C SER A 143 -2.56 12.77 -0.24
N ARG A 144 -2.71 13.15 1.03
CA ARG A 144 -1.81 12.74 2.12
C ARG A 144 -1.93 11.26 2.49
N ASP A 145 -3.08 10.67 2.26
CA ASP A 145 -3.27 9.23 2.41
C ASP A 145 -2.87 8.47 1.13
N GLY A 146 -2.28 9.17 0.14
CA GLY A 146 -1.76 8.56 -1.07
C GLY A 146 -2.84 8.14 -2.07
N LEU A 147 -4.04 8.70 -1.96
CA LEU A 147 -5.18 8.46 -2.84
C LEU A 147 -5.26 9.54 -3.93
N GLU A 148 -5.97 9.22 -5.02
CA GLU A 148 -6.29 10.17 -6.09
C GLU A 148 -7.72 10.68 -5.95
N ILE A 149 -7.97 11.93 -6.34
CA ILE A 149 -9.32 12.51 -6.42
C ILE A 149 -9.40 13.49 -7.58
N ASP A 150 -10.46 13.38 -8.39
CA ASP A 150 -10.72 14.28 -9.51
C ASP A 150 -11.76 15.36 -9.15
N ASP A 151 -12.30 16.05 -10.15
CA ASP A 151 -13.25 17.15 -9.98
C ASP A 151 -14.69 16.70 -9.73
N GLU A 152 -14.99 15.43 -9.97
CA GLU A 152 -16.29 14.80 -9.71
C GLU A 152 -16.31 14.04 -8.37
N TRP A 153 -15.35 14.34 -7.49
CA TRP A 153 -15.15 13.69 -6.19
C TRP A 153 -14.89 12.18 -6.25
N LEU A 154 -14.54 11.64 -7.42
CA LEU A 154 -14.19 10.23 -7.54
C LEU A 154 -12.83 9.99 -6.89
N ILE A 155 -12.85 9.35 -5.71
CA ILE A 155 -11.66 8.98 -4.95
C ILE A 155 -11.21 7.58 -5.38
N ARG A 156 -9.93 7.44 -5.76
CA ARG A 156 -9.36 6.17 -6.21
C ARG A 156 -8.15 5.80 -5.38
N ILE A 157 -8.06 4.53 -5.03
CA ILE A 157 -6.80 3.93 -4.58
C ILE A 157 -5.92 3.84 -5.83
N PRO A 158 -4.76 4.52 -5.90
CA PRO A 158 -3.90 4.41 -7.06
C PRO A 158 -3.52 2.94 -7.24
N HIS A 159 -3.46 2.52 -8.48
CA HIS A 159 -2.88 1.22 -8.78
C HIS A 159 -1.39 1.33 -8.51
N ARG A 160 -0.88 0.55 -7.55
CA ARG A 160 0.54 0.47 -7.25
C ARG A 160 1.02 -0.91 -7.65
N ALA A 161 2.24 -0.96 -8.19
CA ALA A 161 2.94 -2.22 -8.29
C ALA A 161 3.40 -2.57 -6.87
N GLU A 162 2.70 -3.50 -6.23
CA GLU A 162 3.06 -4.03 -4.92
C GLU A 162 3.44 -5.50 -5.10
N LEU A 163 4.37 -5.98 -4.28
CA LEU A 163 4.79 -7.37 -4.17
C LEU A 163 4.74 -7.76 -2.70
N ASN A 164 4.61 -9.04 -2.40
CA ASN A 164 4.54 -9.56 -1.03
C ASN A 164 5.73 -9.06 -0.15
N PRO A 165 5.47 -8.26 0.91
CA PRO A 165 6.52 -7.72 1.76
C PRO A 165 7.39 -8.77 2.44
N SER A 166 6.80 -9.91 2.84
CA SER A 166 7.53 -11.00 3.47
C SER A 166 8.52 -11.65 2.50
N SER A 167 8.12 -11.80 1.24
CA SER A 167 8.99 -12.35 0.19
C SER A 167 10.16 -11.41 -0.11
N LEU A 168 9.92 -10.09 -0.15
CA LEU A 168 10.98 -9.09 -0.29
C LEU A 168 11.94 -9.07 0.90
N ALA A 169 11.42 -9.19 2.13
CA ALA A 169 12.23 -9.21 3.35
C ALA A 169 13.14 -10.45 3.45
N SER A 170 12.84 -11.52 2.72
CA SER A 170 13.65 -12.75 2.69
C SER A 170 14.90 -12.67 1.80
N LEU A 171 15.00 -11.64 0.94
CA LEU A 171 16.11 -11.44 0.02
C LEU A 171 17.33 -10.83 0.72
N LYS A 172 18.54 -11.16 0.24
CA LYS A 172 19.78 -10.54 0.73
C LYS A 172 19.84 -9.05 0.38
N ASP A 173 19.38 -8.68 -0.81
CA ASP A 173 19.29 -7.29 -1.26
C ASP A 173 18.06 -7.07 -2.17
N PRO A 174 16.97 -6.49 -1.62
CA PRO A 174 15.77 -6.17 -2.40
C PRO A 174 15.84 -4.81 -3.12
N SER A 175 16.94 -4.05 -3.02
CA SER A 175 16.99 -2.63 -3.39
C SER A 175 16.61 -2.33 -4.84
N ALA A 176 17.09 -3.14 -5.80
CA ALA A 176 16.78 -2.97 -7.22
C ALA A 176 15.30 -3.21 -7.54
N ILE A 177 14.65 -4.15 -6.83
CA ILE A 177 13.22 -4.46 -6.99
C ILE A 177 12.39 -3.33 -6.39
N LEU A 178 12.72 -2.87 -5.18
CA LEU A 178 12.03 -1.76 -4.51
C LEU A 178 12.10 -0.47 -5.34
N GLN A 179 13.28 -0.15 -5.90
CA GLN A 179 13.43 0.98 -6.82
C GLN A 179 12.56 0.81 -8.08
N GLY A 180 12.49 -0.41 -8.62
CA GLY A 180 11.62 -0.73 -9.77
C GLY A 180 10.14 -0.50 -9.47
N LEU A 181 9.65 -0.94 -8.31
CA LEU A 181 8.27 -0.75 -7.86
C LEU A 181 7.92 0.73 -7.66
N GLU A 182 8.84 1.51 -7.10
CA GLU A 182 8.67 2.96 -6.93
C GLU A 182 8.52 3.66 -8.29
N ARG A 183 9.43 3.37 -9.23
CA ARG A 183 9.37 3.93 -10.60
C ARG A 183 8.09 3.53 -11.33
N LEU A 184 7.69 2.27 -11.21
CA LEU A 184 6.51 1.75 -11.87
C LEU A 184 5.23 2.37 -11.32
N SER A 185 5.15 2.53 -9.99
CA SER A 185 4.04 3.21 -9.32
C SER A 185 3.95 4.69 -9.70
N ALA A 186 5.08 5.36 -9.93
CA ALA A 186 5.10 6.74 -10.40
C ALA A 186 4.68 6.90 -11.87
N ALA A 187 4.81 5.85 -12.70
CA ALA A 187 4.46 5.90 -14.13
C ALA A 187 2.97 5.64 -14.42
N LEU A 188 2.31 4.84 -13.57
CA LEU A 188 0.90 4.44 -13.71
C LEU A 188 -0.13 5.59 -13.86
N PRO A 189 0.04 6.79 -13.27
CA PRO A 189 -0.95 7.86 -13.39
C PRO A 189 -0.87 8.66 -14.71
N ALA A 190 0.22 8.54 -15.49
CA ALA A 190 0.51 9.55 -16.52
C ALA A 190 1.25 9.07 -17.77
N ASP A 191 1.96 7.93 -17.73
CA ASP A 191 2.81 7.51 -18.86
C ASP A 191 2.76 5.99 -19.10
N PRO A 192 1.87 5.54 -20.00
CA PRO A 192 1.79 4.13 -20.38
C PRO A 192 3.06 3.57 -21.01
N GLU A 193 3.82 4.36 -21.78
CA GLU A 193 5.07 3.86 -22.42
C GLU A 193 6.14 3.59 -21.35
N LEU A 194 6.25 4.51 -20.38
CA LEU A 194 7.15 4.37 -19.25
C LEU A 194 6.74 3.21 -18.34
N ALA A 195 5.45 3.03 -18.07
CA ALA A 195 4.96 1.92 -17.27
C ALA A 195 5.29 0.56 -17.92
N ILE A 196 5.10 0.42 -19.23
CA ILE A 196 5.46 -0.80 -19.96
C ILE A 196 6.97 -1.07 -19.90
N GLY A 197 7.79 -0.03 -20.05
CA GLY A 197 9.24 -0.11 -19.90
C GLY A 197 9.65 -0.56 -18.49
N GLY A 198 9.13 0.12 -17.48
CA GLY A 198 9.40 -0.16 -16.06
C GLY A 198 8.95 -1.56 -15.64
N ALA A 199 7.84 -2.06 -16.17
CA ALA A 199 7.36 -3.41 -15.91
C ALA A 199 8.37 -4.48 -16.37
N LYS A 200 8.95 -4.33 -17.57
CA LYS A 200 10.03 -5.20 -18.06
C LYS A 200 11.29 -5.09 -17.21
N GLU A 201 11.69 -3.87 -16.86
CA GLU A 201 12.87 -3.63 -16.02
C GLU A 201 12.72 -4.26 -14.62
N LEU A 202 11.52 -4.19 -14.03
CA LEU A 202 11.21 -4.85 -12.75
C LEU A 202 11.38 -6.39 -12.86
N MET A 203 10.90 -6.99 -13.95
CA MET A 203 11.08 -8.42 -14.20
C MET A 203 12.55 -8.79 -14.41
N GLU A 204 13.34 -7.95 -15.09
CA GLU A 204 14.79 -8.16 -15.24
C GLU A 204 15.50 -8.13 -13.90
N SER A 205 15.22 -7.12 -13.07
CA SER A 205 15.80 -7.02 -11.72
C SER A 205 15.44 -8.24 -10.88
N THR A 206 14.17 -8.64 -10.90
CA THR A 206 13.68 -9.82 -10.15
C THR A 206 14.34 -11.11 -10.62
N ALA A 207 14.48 -11.31 -11.93
CA ALA A 207 15.14 -12.49 -12.49
C ALA A 207 16.64 -12.56 -12.12
N LYS A 208 17.34 -11.43 -12.15
CA LYS A 208 18.75 -11.35 -11.74
C LYS A 208 18.92 -11.65 -10.25
N VAL A 209 18.08 -11.07 -9.40
CA VAL A 209 18.06 -11.36 -7.96
C VAL A 209 17.82 -12.84 -7.72
N ALA A 210 16.83 -13.45 -8.38
CA ALA A 210 16.55 -14.88 -8.26
C ALA A 210 17.75 -15.78 -8.62
N LEU A 211 18.45 -15.45 -9.72
CA LEU A 211 19.66 -16.16 -10.12
C LEU A 211 20.79 -16.02 -9.10
N ILE A 212 20.97 -14.82 -8.53
CA ILE A 212 21.98 -14.59 -7.48
C ILE A 212 21.63 -15.35 -6.19
N GLU A 213 20.36 -15.34 -5.77
CA GLU A 213 19.91 -16.07 -4.59
C GLU A 213 20.05 -17.59 -4.73
N THR A 214 19.87 -18.11 -5.95
CA THR A 214 20.08 -19.53 -6.28
C THR A 214 21.54 -19.90 -6.52
N GLY A 215 22.49 -18.99 -6.24
CA GLY A 215 23.93 -19.27 -6.20
C GLY A 215 24.74 -18.82 -7.41
N ARG A 216 24.15 -18.04 -8.35
CA ARG A 216 24.92 -17.43 -9.44
C ARG A 216 25.62 -16.14 -9.00
N THR A 217 26.63 -15.74 -9.76
CA THR A 217 27.33 -14.46 -9.58
C THR A 217 26.88 -13.45 -10.62
N GLU A 218 26.97 -12.15 -10.31
CA GLU A 218 26.66 -11.04 -11.22
C GLU A 218 27.30 -11.22 -12.60
N THR A 219 28.58 -11.62 -12.63
CA THR A 219 29.37 -11.82 -13.85
C THR A 219 28.87 -12.98 -14.72
N SER A 220 28.16 -13.93 -14.13
CA SER A 220 27.63 -15.12 -14.82
C SER A 220 26.22 -14.93 -15.39
N LEU A 221 25.60 -13.76 -15.15
CA LEU A 221 24.25 -13.48 -15.61
C LEU A 221 24.18 -13.32 -17.14
N PRO A 222 23.09 -13.77 -17.80
CA PRO A 222 22.88 -13.55 -19.22
C PRO A 222 22.95 -12.07 -19.59
N LYS A 223 23.79 -11.74 -20.58
CA LYS A 223 23.88 -10.38 -21.11
C LYS A 223 22.77 -10.16 -22.15
N ALA A 224 21.95 -9.13 -21.91
CA ALA A 224 21.06 -8.50 -22.88
C ALA A 224 19.96 -9.39 -23.54
N ASP A 225 19.64 -10.55 -22.98
CA ASP A 225 18.53 -11.39 -23.44
C ASP A 225 17.52 -11.62 -22.31
N PHE A 226 16.38 -10.93 -22.41
CA PHE A 226 15.30 -11.01 -21.43
C PHE A 226 14.68 -12.40 -21.37
N THR A 227 14.41 -13.02 -22.53
CA THR A 227 13.75 -14.33 -22.59
C THR A 227 14.65 -15.38 -21.97
N LYS A 228 15.95 -15.34 -22.28
CA LYS A 228 16.94 -16.20 -21.64
C LYS A 228 17.00 -16.00 -20.14
N LEU A 229 16.98 -14.75 -19.68
CA LEU A 229 17.01 -14.42 -18.24
C LEU A 229 15.79 -14.98 -17.49
N VAL A 230 14.58 -14.78 -18.03
CA VAL A 230 13.32 -15.33 -17.47
C VAL A 230 13.39 -16.86 -17.42
N ASN A 231 13.90 -17.47 -18.49
CA ASN A 231 14.01 -18.92 -18.59
C ASN A 231 14.98 -19.48 -17.55
N GLU A 232 16.20 -18.93 -17.47
CA GLU A 232 17.20 -19.37 -16.51
C GLU A 232 16.73 -19.17 -15.06
N ALA A 233 16.06 -18.06 -14.74
CA ALA A 233 15.51 -17.84 -13.41
C ALA A 233 14.42 -18.87 -13.06
N SER A 234 13.51 -19.16 -13.99
CA SER A 234 12.45 -20.16 -13.80
C SER A 234 13.02 -21.56 -13.60
N ASP A 235 14.06 -21.90 -14.37
CA ASP A 235 14.73 -23.21 -14.32
C ASP A 235 15.55 -23.35 -13.03
N ALA A 236 16.25 -22.30 -12.60
CA ALA A 236 17.01 -22.28 -11.34
C ALA A 236 16.11 -22.49 -10.11
N LEU A 237 14.86 -22.00 -10.16
CA LEU A 237 13.87 -22.22 -9.10
C LEU A 237 13.14 -23.56 -9.19
N GLY A 238 13.37 -24.33 -10.27
CA GLY A 238 12.71 -25.62 -10.48
C GLY A 238 11.22 -25.50 -10.76
N LEU A 239 10.73 -24.36 -11.28
CA LEU A 239 9.31 -24.11 -11.53
C LEU A 239 8.71 -25.03 -12.61
N LEU A 240 9.53 -25.66 -13.43
CA LEU A 240 9.06 -26.62 -14.43
C LEU A 240 9.76 -27.97 -14.23
N PRO A 241 9.37 -28.73 -13.19
CA PRO A 241 9.98 -30.02 -12.91
C PRO A 241 9.81 -30.96 -14.12
N GLU A 242 10.73 -31.90 -14.30
CA GLU A 242 10.61 -32.91 -15.35
C GLU A 242 9.33 -33.75 -15.18
N LYS A 243 8.78 -34.25 -16.29
CA LYS A 243 7.59 -35.12 -16.25
C LYS A 243 7.93 -36.39 -15.44
N GLY A 244 7.06 -36.78 -14.52
CA GLY A 244 7.16 -38.06 -13.80
C GLY A 244 7.67 -37.99 -12.36
N LYS A 245 7.99 -36.81 -11.82
CA LYS A 245 8.16 -36.65 -10.36
C LYS A 245 6.80 -36.54 -9.68
N ASP A 246 6.61 -37.23 -8.56
CA ASP A 246 5.38 -37.14 -7.75
C ASP A 246 5.41 -35.89 -6.86
N LEU A 247 5.41 -34.73 -7.51
CA LEU A 247 5.37 -33.41 -6.88
C LEU A 247 4.07 -32.70 -7.28
N PRO A 248 3.44 -31.91 -6.40
CA PRO A 248 2.27 -31.10 -6.75
C PRO A 248 2.48 -30.28 -8.03
N ASP A 249 3.65 -29.66 -8.18
CA ASP A 249 3.99 -28.83 -9.34
C ASP A 249 4.19 -29.61 -10.65
N SER A 250 4.35 -30.93 -10.56
CA SER A 250 4.40 -31.81 -11.74
C SER A 250 3.02 -32.15 -12.30
N ARG A 251 1.94 -31.80 -11.60
CA ARG A 251 0.57 -31.96 -12.10
C ARG A 251 0.35 -31.11 -13.35
N GLN A 252 -0.29 -31.69 -14.35
CA GLN A 252 -0.47 -31.07 -15.67
C GLN A 252 -1.08 -29.67 -15.60
N ALA A 253 -2.11 -29.46 -14.78
CA ALA A 253 -2.76 -28.16 -14.63
C ALA A 253 -1.81 -27.08 -14.07
N ILE A 254 -1.02 -27.41 -13.05
CA ILE A 254 -0.06 -26.48 -12.45
C ILE A 254 1.05 -26.14 -13.44
N ARG A 255 1.61 -27.15 -14.12
CA ARG A 255 2.60 -26.93 -15.20
C ARG A 255 2.08 -26.02 -16.31
N GLN A 256 0.81 -26.16 -16.69
CA GLN A 256 0.20 -25.32 -17.71
C GLN A 256 0.13 -23.86 -17.24
N ILE A 257 -0.22 -23.62 -15.98
CA ILE A 257 -0.24 -22.28 -15.38
C ILE A 257 1.18 -21.69 -15.33
N LEU A 258 2.18 -22.46 -14.89
CA LEU A 258 3.57 -22.00 -14.80
C LEU A 258 4.18 -21.69 -16.18
N ASN A 259 3.86 -22.49 -17.19
CA ASN A 259 4.20 -22.17 -18.58
C ASN A 259 3.47 -20.91 -19.06
N GLY A 260 2.20 -20.73 -18.68
CA GLY A 260 1.44 -19.51 -18.95
C GLY A 260 2.11 -18.27 -18.36
N ALA A 261 2.61 -18.35 -17.11
CA ALA A 261 3.35 -17.27 -16.48
C ALA A 261 4.65 -16.92 -17.24
N ARG A 262 5.42 -17.91 -17.69
CA ARG A 262 6.58 -17.69 -18.58
C ARG A 262 6.17 -17.02 -19.90
N GLN A 263 5.06 -17.45 -20.49
CA GLN A 263 4.57 -16.87 -21.74
C GLN A 263 4.10 -15.42 -21.57
N ILE A 264 3.49 -15.09 -20.43
CA ILE A 264 3.12 -13.71 -20.06
C ILE A 264 4.38 -12.84 -19.98
N ALA A 265 5.45 -13.33 -19.34
CA ALA A 265 6.73 -12.62 -19.28
C ALA A 265 7.29 -12.33 -20.67
N THR A 266 7.34 -13.34 -21.55
CA THR A 266 7.77 -13.17 -22.94
C THR A 266 6.88 -12.19 -23.70
N GLY A 267 5.57 -12.28 -23.55
CA GLY A 267 4.61 -11.36 -24.16
C GLY A 267 4.81 -9.91 -23.69
N LEU A 268 5.18 -9.68 -22.43
CA LEU A 268 5.51 -8.34 -21.93
C LEU A 268 6.77 -7.78 -22.60
N ALA A 269 7.78 -8.61 -22.84
CA ALA A 269 8.99 -8.18 -23.53
C ALA A 269 8.70 -7.74 -24.98
N GLU A 270 7.87 -8.50 -25.70
CA GLU A 270 7.38 -8.13 -27.02
C GLU A 270 6.56 -6.84 -26.98
N PHE A 271 5.67 -6.73 -25.99
CA PHE A 271 4.85 -5.53 -25.81
C PHE A 271 5.71 -4.28 -25.59
N ARG A 272 6.76 -4.38 -24.77
CA ARG A 272 7.76 -3.32 -24.58
C ARG A 272 8.53 -3.04 -25.87
N ASN A 273 8.91 -4.04 -26.65
CA ASN A 273 9.64 -3.79 -27.90
C ASN A 273 8.79 -2.98 -28.89
N SER A 274 7.49 -3.22 -28.96
CA SER A 274 6.58 -2.45 -29.79
C SER A 274 6.29 -1.04 -29.23
N PHE A 275 6.09 -0.92 -27.91
CA PHE A 275 5.48 0.27 -27.31
C PHE A 275 6.28 0.97 -26.21
N GLY A 276 7.39 0.41 -25.73
CA GLY A 276 8.20 0.94 -24.64
C GLY A 276 9.33 1.89 -25.08
N THR A 277 9.76 2.77 -24.19
CA THR A 277 10.67 3.91 -24.48
C THR A 277 12.10 3.55 -24.89
N GLY A 278 12.49 2.27 -24.81
CA GLY A 278 13.89 1.83 -24.85
C GLY A 278 14.70 2.03 -26.13
N HIS A 279 14.07 2.38 -27.26
CA HIS A 279 14.78 2.57 -28.53
C HIS A 279 14.43 3.87 -29.26
N GLY A 280 13.73 4.83 -28.63
CA GLY A 280 13.41 6.13 -29.22
C GLY A 280 12.65 6.01 -30.55
N PRO A 281 11.31 6.02 -30.55
CA PRO A 281 10.57 5.74 -31.78
C PRO A 281 10.76 6.89 -32.80
N ALA A 282 10.84 6.54 -34.09
CA ALA A 282 10.94 7.53 -35.18
C ALA A 282 9.69 8.43 -35.31
N ARG A 283 8.58 8.05 -34.66
CA ARG A 283 7.32 8.80 -34.56
C ARG A 283 6.73 8.62 -33.16
N ARG A 284 5.96 9.60 -32.70
CA ARG A 284 5.18 9.47 -31.46
C ARG A 284 4.28 8.23 -31.55
N ARG A 285 4.34 7.33 -30.57
CA ARG A 285 3.42 6.20 -30.51
C ARG A 285 2.05 6.69 -30.09
N THR A 286 1.02 6.13 -30.71
CA THR A 286 -0.38 6.45 -30.42
C THR A 286 -1.13 5.15 -30.11
N GLY A 287 -2.24 5.23 -29.38
CA GLY A 287 -3.10 4.07 -29.09
C GLY A 287 -2.87 3.38 -27.75
N LEU A 288 -1.89 3.80 -26.96
CA LEU A 288 -1.79 3.39 -25.57
C LEU A 288 -2.78 4.18 -24.69
N SER A 289 -3.23 3.52 -23.63
CA SER A 289 -4.17 4.05 -22.64
C SER A 289 -3.89 3.38 -21.30
N ASP A 290 -4.46 3.88 -20.21
CA ASP A 290 -4.23 3.37 -18.85
C ASP A 290 -4.44 1.86 -18.73
N ARG A 291 -5.45 1.29 -19.41
CA ARG A 291 -5.68 -0.16 -19.41
C ARG A 291 -4.45 -0.97 -19.87
N HIS A 292 -3.64 -0.42 -20.78
CA HIS A 292 -2.45 -1.07 -21.30
C HIS A 292 -1.28 -0.97 -20.32
N ALA A 293 -1.14 0.17 -19.64
CA ALA A 293 -0.20 0.32 -18.53
C ALA A 293 -0.52 -0.68 -17.41
N ARG A 294 -1.81 -0.76 -17.03
CA ARG A 294 -2.31 -1.71 -16.03
C ARG A 294 -2.07 -3.17 -16.44
N LEU A 295 -2.29 -3.52 -17.71
CA LEU A 295 -1.99 -4.86 -18.22
C LEU A 295 -0.50 -5.21 -18.06
N ALA A 296 0.40 -4.29 -18.41
CA ALA A 296 1.84 -4.48 -18.27
C ALA A 296 2.27 -4.66 -16.81
N VAL A 297 1.75 -3.81 -15.92
CA VAL A 297 2.04 -3.92 -14.48
C VAL A 297 1.51 -5.22 -13.91
N ASN A 298 0.27 -5.60 -14.20
CA ASN A 298 -0.30 -6.85 -13.71
C ASN A 298 0.48 -8.08 -14.20
N ALA A 299 0.94 -8.06 -15.46
CA ALA A 299 1.78 -9.12 -16.01
C ALA A 299 3.13 -9.23 -15.26
N ALA A 300 3.78 -8.09 -14.99
CA ALA A 300 5.02 -8.06 -14.23
C ALA A 300 4.83 -8.48 -12.78
N THR A 301 3.80 -7.97 -12.10
CA THR A 301 3.45 -8.34 -10.71
C THR A 301 3.23 -9.84 -10.58
N LEU A 302 2.37 -10.44 -11.41
CA LEU A 302 2.10 -11.88 -11.39
C LEU A 302 3.38 -12.71 -11.48
N TRP A 303 4.26 -12.39 -12.43
CA TRP A 303 5.49 -13.14 -12.60
C TRP A 303 6.50 -12.88 -11.48
N CYS A 304 6.66 -11.64 -11.05
CA CYS A 304 7.60 -11.30 -9.97
C CYS A 304 7.17 -11.91 -8.64
N GLU A 305 5.88 -11.88 -8.29
CA GLU A 305 5.34 -12.52 -7.09
C GLU A 305 5.61 -14.02 -7.10
N LEU A 306 5.31 -14.71 -8.20
CA LEU A 306 5.60 -16.13 -8.33
C LEU A 306 7.08 -16.45 -8.04
N ILE A 307 8.00 -15.68 -8.61
CA ILE A 307 9.44 -15.86 -8.44
C ILE A 307 9.86 -15.59 -6.99
N LEU A 308 9.40 -14.49 -6.40
CA LEU A 308 9.76 -14.09 -5.05
C LEU A 308 9.16 -14.99 -3.98
N ASP A 309 7.91 -15.42 -4.14
CA ASP A 309 7.26 -16.36 -3.22
C ASP A 309 7.95 -17.72 -3.28
N THR A 310 8.37 -18.17 -4.47
CA THR A 310 9.15 -19.41 -4.62
C THR A 310 10.55 -19.30 -3.99
N LEU A 311 11.17 -18.11 -4.04
CA LEU A 311 12.42 -17.86 -3.32
C LEU A 311 12.19 -17.87 -1.81
N ALA A 312 11.11 -17.26 -1.33
CA ALA A 312 10.81 -17.18 0.10
C ALA A 312 10.41 -18.53 0.70
N ASP A 313 9.79 -19.42 -0.09
CA ASP A 313 9.34 -20.73 0.38
C ASP A 313 10.50 -21.62 0.83
N SER A 314 10.48 -21.98 2.12
CA SER A 314 11.45 -22.88 2.75
C SER A 314 11.43 -24.31 2.19
N GLN A 315 10.32 -24.73 1.57
CA GLN A 315 10.14 -26.07 1.00
C GLN A 315 10.37 -26.11 -0.51
N ALA A 316 10.77 -24.98 -1.12
CA ALA A 316 10.91 -24.89 -2.55
C ALA A 316 11.99 -25.86 -3.11
N PRO A 317 11.75 -26.49 -4.28
CA PRO A 317 12.62 -27.55 -4.80
C PRO A 317 14.09 -27.13 -4.97
N TRP A 318 14.34 -25.88 -5.35
CA TRP A 318 15.68 -25.37 -5.62
C TRP A 318 16.60 -25.37 -4.39
N ARG A 319 16.05 -25.30 -3.18
CA ARG A 319 16.84 -25.32 -1.93
C ARG A 319 17.55 -26.64 -1.71
N SER A 320 17.00 -27.74 -2.22
CA SER A 320 17.62 -29.07 -2.18
C SER A 320 18.80 -29.23 -3.15
N THR A 321 18.94 -28.31 -4.11
CA THR A 321 19.97 -28.35 -5.16
C THR A 321 21.20 -27.50 -4.85
N LEU A 322 21.13 -26.65 -3.81
CA LEU A 322 22.29 -25.91 -3.34
C LEU A 322 23.27 -26.87 -2.66
N PRO A 323 24.57 -26.84 -3.03
CA PRO A 323 25.57 -27.64 -2.33
C PRO A 323 25.56 -27.28 -0.84
N SER A 324 25.46 -28.30 0.00
CA SER A 324 25.48 -28.17 1.46
C SER A 324 26.83 -27.61 1.90
N GLY A 325 26.89 -26.28 2.12
CA GLY A 325 27.99 -25.62 2.81
C GLY A 325 28.73 -24.56 2.00
N SER A 326 28.33 -23.32 2.21
CA SER A 326 29.27 -22.21 2.34
C SER A 326 28.65 -21.16 3.26
N SER A 327 28.52 -21.53 4.54
CA SER A 327 28.47 -20.54 5.62
C SER A 327 29.85 -19.91 5.73
N GLN A 328 29.95 -18.64 5.35
CA GLN A 328 30.91 -17.69 5.89
C GLN A 328 30.18 -16.38 6.16
#